data_AF-A0A7U9T6U9-F1
#
_entry.id   AF-A0A7U9T6U9-F1
#
_cell.length_a   1.000
_cell.length_b   1.000
_cell.length_c   1.000
_cell.angle_alpha   90.00
_cell.angle_beta   90.00
_cell.angle_gamma   90.00
#
_symmetry.space_group_name_H-M   'P 1'
#
loop_
_entity.id
_entity.type
_entity.pdbx_description
1 polymer ?
#
loop_
_entity_poly.entity_id
_entity_poly.type
_entity_poly.pdbx_seq_one_letter_code
_entity_poly.pdbx_strand_id
1 'polypeptide(L)'
;MLLASTGQKAGYSPENAFISSYQDMKALYGEESTVCRMIQALKSGRENNIAFSKIWKQMGNQLGIAEISEFASVYEISHHCSGNMASVMEKTASVILHKIETEKEISLLLSARELEQKIMNIMPFFIMLYIHLTSPGYFGGLYHCPSGVLLMTICLFLYLSAYLWSARIVSIKV
;
A
#
# COMPACT_ATOMS: atom_id res chain seq x y z
N MET A 1 -12.84 -12.20 0.62
CA MET A 1 -13.28 -12.21 -0.79
C MET A 1 -13.08 -13.58 -1.43
N LEU A 2 -11.91 -14.23 -1.33
CA LEU A 2 -11.68 -15.56 -1.90
C LEU A 2 -12.63 -16.65 -1.35
N LEU A 3 -12.95 -16.62 -0.05
CA LEU A 3 -13.90 -17.57 0.58
C LEU A 3 -15.31 -17.52 -0.03
N ALA A 4 -15.72 -16.37 -0.54
CA ALA A 4 -17.02 -16.22 -1.18
C ALA A 4 -17.03 -16.73 -2.62
N SER A 5 -15.92 -16.56 -3.34
CA SER A 5 -15.75 -17.15 -4.68
C SER A 5 -15.68 -18.68 -4.61
N THR A 6 -15.00 -19.25 -3.60
CA THR A 6 -14.97 -20.71 -3.39
C THR A 6 -16.32 -21.26 -2.95
N GLY A 7 -17.07 -20.54 -2.11
CA GLY A 7 -18.42 -20.95 -1.69
C GLY A 7 -19.47 -20.84 -2.81
N GLN A 8 -19.36 -19.86 -3.71
CA GLN A 8 -20.22 -19.74 -4.89
C GLN A 8 -20.03 -20.91 -5.87
N LYS A 9 -18.79 -21.39 -6.07
CA LYS A 9 -18.53 -22.59 -6.87
C LYS A 9 -19.16 -23.86 -6.29
N ALA A 10 -19.45 -23.87 -4.98
CA ALA A 10 -20.11 -24.96 -4.28
C ALA A 10 -21.66 -24.85 -4.24
N GLY A 11 -22.25 -23.90 -4.98
CA GLY A 11 -23.70 -23.73 -5.06
C GLY A 11 -24.33 -22.96 -3.90
N TYR A 12 -23.53 -22.37 -3.00
CA TYR A 12 -24.02 -21.49 -1.94
C TYR A 12 -24.18 -20.05 -2.44
N SER A 13 -25.17 -19.35 -1.90
CA SER A 13 -25.24 -17.90 -2.08
C SER A 13 -23.97 -17.25 -1.47
N PRO A 14 -23.39 -16.23 -2.11
CA PRO A 14 -22.15 -15.58 -1.62
C PRO A 14 -22.25 -15.13 -0.17
N GLU A 15 -23.44 -14.71 0.27
CA GLU A 15 -23.74 -14.32 1.65
C GLU A 15 -23.53 -15.48 2.64
N ASN A 16 -23.95 -16.68 2.27
CA ASN A 16 -23.82 -17.84 3.13
C ASN A 16 -22.36 -18.28 3.27
N ALA A 17 -21.56 -18.14 2.20
CA ALA A 17 -20.13 -18.42 2.22
C ALA A 17 -19.35 -17.47 3.16
N PHE A 18 -19.74 -16.19 3.21
CA PHE A 18 -19.16 -15.25 4.17
C PHE A 18 -19.55 -15.57 5.61
N ILE A 19 -20.82 -15.91 5.86
CA ILE A 19 -21.28 -16.24 7.22
C ILE A 19 -20.65 -17.55 7.71
N SER A 20 -20.53 -18.58 6.86
CA SER A 20 -19.90 -19.85 7.24
C SER A 20 -18.41 -19.70 7.56
N SER A 21 -17.73 -18.73 6.94
CA SER A 21 -16.32 -18.44 7.22
C SER A 21 -16.05 -17.82 8.60
N TYR A 22 -17.10 -17.43 9.35
CA TYR A 22 -16.95 -16.82 10.67
C TYR A 22 -16.12 -17.69 11.62
N GLN A 23 -16.38 -19.00 11.65
CA GLN A 23 -15.72 -19.91 12.57
C GLN A 23 -14.23 -20.09 12.25
N ASP A 24 -13.89 -20.11 10.96
CA ASP A 24 -12.50 -20.14 10.48
C ASP A 24 -11.78 -18.83 10.82
N MET A 25 -12.42 -17.68 10.58
CA MET A 25 -11.84 -16.37 10.87
C MET A 25 -11.67 -16.14 12.38
N LYS A 26 -12.60 -16.64 13.19
CA LYS A 26 -12.52 -16.62 14.65
C LYS A 26 -11.33 -17.43 15.16
N ALA A 27 -11.06 -18.60 14.57
CA ALA A 27 -9.91 -19.43 14.93
C ALA A 27 -8.57 -18.76 14.55
N LEU A 28 -8.51 -18.06 13.41
CA LEU A 28 -7.29 -17.41 12.92
C LEU A 28 -6.98 -16.06 13.57
N TYR A 29 -7.99 -15.21 13.76
CA TYR A 29 -7.79 -13.81 14.16
C TYR A 29 -8.35 -13.49 15.55
N GLY A 30 -9.08 -14.41 16.18
CA GLY A 30 -9.76 -14.19 17.46
C GLY A 30 -11.11 -13.50 17.32
N GLU A 31 -11.96 -13.64 18.35
CA GLU A 31 -13.35 -13.16 18.38
C GLU A 31 -13.47 -11.64 18.24
N GLU A 32 -12.55 -10.88 18.86
CA GLU A 32 -12.55 -9.42 18.89
C GLU A 32 -11.94 -8.78 17.62
N SER A 33 -11.52 -9.59 16.65
CA SER A 33 -10.93 -9.09 15.42
C SER A 33 -11.92 -8.27 14.60
N THR A 34 -11.41 -7.28 13.87
CA THR A 34 -12.20 -6.47 12.92
C THR A 34 -12.90 -7.34 11.88
N VAL A 35 -12.24 -8.42 11.41
CA VAL A 35 -12.81 -9.38 10.45
C VAL A 35 -14.01 -10.11 11.05
N CYS A 36 -13.91 -10.58 12.31
CA CYS A 36 -15.02 -11.23 12.99
C CYS A 36 -16.20 -10.29 13.22
N ARG A 37 -15.94 -9.04 13.63
CA ARG A 37 -16.97 -8.01 13.77
C ARG A 37 -17.67 -7.70 12.44
N MET A 38 -16.94 -7.65 11.33
CA MET A 38 -17.54 -7.47 10.01
C MET A 38 -18.48 -8.63 9.64
N ILE A 39 -18.08 -9.88 9.88
CA ILE A 39 -18.92 -11.04 9.58
C ILE A 39 -20.16 -11.09 10.48
N GLN A 40 -20.02 -10.74 11.76
CA GLN A 40 -21.18 -10.63 12.67
C GLN A 40 -22.16 -9.54 12.24
N ALA A 41 -21.67 -8.38 11.80
CA ALA A 41 -22.53 -7.31 11.31
C ALA A 41 -23.22 -7.67 9.99
N LEU A 42 -22.61 -8.50 9.13
CA LEU A 42 -23.31 -9.09 7.97
C LEU A 42 -24.41 -10.06 8.39
N LYS A 43 -24.14 -10.91 9.40
CA LYS A 43 -25.14 -11.81 9.97
C LYS A 43 -26.34 -11.04 10.54
N SER A 44 -26.07 -10.02 11.36
CA SER A 44 -27.11 -9.16 11.93
C SER A 44 -27.87 -8.38 10.86
N GLY A 45 -27.18 -7.91 9.81
CA GLY A 45 -27.84 -7.24 8.69
C GLY A 45 -28.77 -8.14 7.88
N ARG A 46 -28.42 -9.44 7.73
CA ARG A 46 -29.30 -10.46 7.14
C ARG A 46 -30.60 -10.63 7.93
N GLU A 47 -30.50 -10.71 9.26
CA GLU A 47 -31.65 -10.83 10.17
C GLU A 47 -32.57 -9.59 10.08
N ASN A 48 -32.00 -8.42 9.78
CA ASN A 48 -32.72 -7.15 9.64
C ASN A 48 -33.14 -6.80 8.21
N ASN A 49 -33.06 -7.74 7.25
CA ASN A 49 -33.38 -7.52 5.82
C ASN A 49 -32.62 -6.33 5.16
N ILE A 50 -31.38 -6.09 5.60
CA ILE A 50 -30.50 -5.06 5.01
C ILE A 50 -29.67 -5.70 3.89
N ALA A 51 -29.55 -5.01 2.75
CA ALA A 51 -28.71 -5.46 1.64
C ALA A 51 -27.23 -5.57 2.04
N PHE A 52 -26.58 -6.68 1.69
CA PHE A 52 -25.16 -6.94 1.98
C PHE A 52 -24.22 -5.88 1.39
N SER A 53 -24.52 -5.38 0.19
CA SER A 53 -23.79 -4.29 -0.45
C SER A 53 -23.71 -3.05 0.43
N LYS A 54 -24.83 -2.65 1.04
CA LYS A 54 -24.91 -1.47 1.91
C LYS A 54 -24.05 -1.64 3.17
N ILE A 55 -24.06 -2.83 3.76
CA ILE A 55 -23.28 -3.17 4.96
C ILE A 55 -21.78 -3.11 4.64
N TRP A 56 -21.33 -3.75 3.57
CA TRP A 56 -19.92 -3.69 3.16
C TRP A 56 -19.45 -2.30 2.79
N LYS A 57 -20.27 -1.54 2.06
CA LYS A 57 -19.92 -0.16 1.70
C LYS A 57 -19.78 0.72 2.94
N GLN A 58 -20.68 0.56 3.91
CA GLN A 58 -20.56 1.26 5.19
C GLN A 58 -19.30 0.84 5.96
N MET A 59 -18.99 -0.46 6.01
CA MET A 59 -17.78 -0.96 6.65
C MET A 59 -16.51 -0.47 5.96
N GLY A 60 -16.43 -0.55 4.64
CA GLY A 60 -15.28 -0.08 3.86
C GLY A 60 -15.02 1.40 4.10
N ASN A 61 -16.08 2.21 4.16
CA ASN A 61 -15.98 3.63 4.48
C ASN A 61 -15.57 3.89 5.94
N GLN A 62 -16.10 3.13 6.90
CA GLN A 62 -15.74 3.26 8.32
C GLN A 62 -14.30 2.80 8.60
N LEU A 63 -13.81 1.79 7.87
CA LEU A 63 -12.49 1.21 8.02
C LEU A 63 -11.43 1.90 7.15
N GLY A 64 -11.83 2.77 6.22
CA GLY A 64 -10.93 3.42 5.27
C GLY A 64 -10.35 2.47 4.21
N ILE A 65 -11.01 1.33 3.93
CA ILE A 65 -10.54 0.32 2.98
C ILE A 65 -11.35 0.46 1.69
N ALA A 66 -10.78 1.16 0.70
CA ALA A 66 -11.44 1.48 -0.56
C ALA A 66 -11.87 0.23 -1.34
N GLU A 67 -11.07 -0.83 -1.29
CA GLU A 67 -11.29 -2.10 -1.98
C GLU A 67 -12.59 -2.78 -1.53
N ILE A 68 -12.98 -2.62 -0.25
CA ILE A 68 -14.21 -3.20 0.29
C ILE A 68 -15.42 -2.43 -0.26
N SER A 69 -15.35 -1.10 -0.31
CA SER A 69 -16.41 -0.25 -0.86
C SER A 69 -16.57 -0.42 -2.38
N GLU A 70 -15.46 -0.61 -3.10
CA GLU A 70 -15.44 -0.91 -4.53
C GLU A 70 -16.08 -2.27 -4.81
N PHE A 71 -15.67 -3.31 -4.08
CA PHE A 71 -16.28 -4.64 -4.17
C PHE A 71 -17.79 -4.61 -3.89
N ALA A 72 -18.22 -3.87 -2.86
CA ALA A 72 -19.63 -3.72 -2.52
C ALA A 72 -20.45 -3.05 -3.62
N SER A 73 -19.87 -2.07 -4.32
CA SER A 73 -20.54 -1.35 -5.40
C SER A 73 -20.69 -2.25 -6.64
N VAL A 74 -19.66 -3.03 -6.97
CA VAL A 74 -19.74 -4.00 -8.07
C VAL A 74 -20.70 -5.14 -7.72
N TYR A 75 -20.74 -5.58 -6.46
CA TYR A 75 -21.72 -6.55 -5.96
C TYR A 75 -23.16 -6.07 -6.18
N GLU A 76 -23.48 -4.86 -5.75
CA GLU A 76 -24.81 -4.25 -5.90
C GLU A 76 -25.28 -4.24 -7.35
N ILE A 77 -24.42 -3.79 -8.28
CA ILE A 77 -24.71 -3.75 -9.72
C ILE A 77 -24.95 -5.18 -10.25
N SER A 78 -24.08 -6.12 -9.88
CA SER A 78 -24.15 -7.49 -10.36
C SER A 78 -25.35 -8.28 -9.81
N HIS A 79 -25.81 -7.96 -8.59
CA HIS A 79 -26.95 -8.61 -7.95
C HIS A 79 -28.28 -8.32 -8.66
N HIS A 80 -28.40 -7.16 -9.31
CA HIS A 80 -29.56 -6.83 -10.14
C HIS A 80 -29.51 -7.46 -11.54
N CYS A 81 -28.35 -7.90 -11.99
CA CYS A 81 -28.16 -8.57 -13.28
C CYS A 81 -28.04 -10.09 -13.09
N SER A 82 -29.12 -10.84 -13.37
CA SER A 82 -29.25 -12.29 -13.16
C SER A 82 -28.29 -13.21 -13.96
N GLY A 83 -27.23 -12.67 -14.59
CA GLY A 83 -26.28 -13.43 -15.41
C GLY A 83 -24.88 -13.45 -14.79
N ASN A 84 -24.45 -14.63 -14.31
CA ASN A 84 -23.08 -14.96 -13.92
C ASN A 84 -22.42 -14.04 -12.86
N MET A 85 -23.18 -13.65 -11.83
CA MET A 85 -22.67 -12.88 -10.67
C MET A 85 -21.41 -13.50 -10.07
N ALA A 86 -21.32 -14.83 -10.01
CA ALA A 86 -20.16 -15.53 -9.47
C ALA A 86 -18.87 -15.24 -10.25
N SER A 87 -18.91 -15.25 -11.59
CA SER A 87 -17.74 -14.91 -12.40
C SER A 87 -17.37 -13.44 -12.31
N VAL A 88 -18.36 -12.53 -12.23
CA VAL A 88 -18.09 -11.10 -12.04
C VAL A 88 -17.41 -10.86 -10.71
N MET A 89 -17.91 -11.46 -9.62
CA MET A 89 -17.31 -11.34 -8.29
C MET A 89 -15.90 -11.93 -8.24
N GLU A 90 -15.68 -13.09 -8.85
CA GLU A 90 -14.34 -13.71 -8.93
C GLU A 90 -13.36 -12.82 -9.70
N LYS A 91 -13.79 -12.24 -10.82
CA LYS A 91 -12.96 -11.32 -11.61
C LYS A 91 -12.64 -10.03 -10.85
N THR A 92 -13.63 -9.43 -10.19
CA THR A 92 -13.41 -8.22 -9.38
C THR A 92 -12.47 -8.49 -8.20
N ALA A 93 -12.66 -9.61 -7.49
CA ALA A 93 -11.76 -9.99 -6.41
C ALA A 93 -10.32 -10.19 -6.91
N SER A 94 -10.14 -10.78 -8.10
CA SER A 94 -8.82 -10.94 -8.72
C SER A 94 -8.17 -9.60 -9.08
N VAL A 95 -8.93 -8.65 -9.65
CA VAL A 95 -8.42 -7.30 -9.96
C VAL A 95 -7.99 -6.56 -8.69
N ILE A 96 -8.80 -6.63 -7.63
CA ILE A 96 -8.47 -6.02 -6.33
C ILE A 96 -7.19 -6.63 -5.75
N LEU A 97 -7.06 -7.96 -5.77
CA LEU A 97 -5.86 -8.64 -5.27
C LEU A 97 -4.61 -8.23 -6.07
N HIS A 98 -4.72 -8.17 -7.40
CA HIS A 98 -3.62 -7.75 -8.25
C HIS A 98 -3.21 -6.30 -8.00
N LYS A 99 -4.18 -5.41 -7.74
CA LYS A 99 -3.93 -4.02 -7.35
C LYS A 99 -3.14 -3.95 -6.04
N ILE A 100 -3.59 -4.65 -4.99
CA ILE A 100 -2.89 -4.68 -3.69
C ILE A 100 -1.47 -5.24 -3.83
N GLU A 101 -1.30 -6.31 -4.59
CA GLU A 101 0.01 -6.93 -4.83
C GLU A 101 0.95 -5.97 -5.57
N THR A 102 0.46 -5.30 -6.60
CA THR A 102 1.23 -4.31 -7.37
C THR A 102 1.62 -3.12 -6.49
N GLU A 103 0.70 -2.57 -5.69
CA GLU A 103 1.01 -1.47 -4.75
C GLU A 103 2.06 -1.89 -3.72
N LYS A 104 1.97 -3.13 -3.22
CA LYS A 104 2.97 -3.68 -2.30
C LYS A 104 4.33 -3.83 -2.97
N GLU A 105 4.41 -4.41 -4.17
CA GLU A 105 5.66 -4.53 -4.93
C GLU A 105 6.30 -3.16 -5.15
N ILE A 106 5.49 -2.20 -5.56
CA ILE A 106 5.91 -0.82 -5.75
C ILE A 106 6.46 -0.21 -4.44
N SER A 107 5.80 -0.45 -3.29
CA SER A 107 6.26 0.05 -1.99
C SER A 107 7.61 -0.56 -1.57
N LEU A 108 7.83 -1.84 -1.90
CA LEU A 108 9.10 -2.53 -1.65
C LEU A 108 10.22 -1.97 -2.52
N LEU A 109 9.96 -1.74 -3.82
CA LEU A 109 10.92 -1.13 -4.73
C LEU A 109 11.28 0.30 -4.31
N LEU A 110 10.31 1.09 -3.85
CA LEU A 110 10.58 2.42 -3.30
C LEU A 110 11.44 2.37 -2.05
N SER A 111 11.10 1.49 -1.10
CA SER A 111 11.88 1.32 0.14
C SER A 111 13.34 0.96 -0.15
N ALA A 112 13.58 0.11 -1.16
CA ALA A 112 14.94 -0.22 -1.60
C ALA A 112 15.67 1.01 -2.19
N ARG A 113 15.00 1.80 -3.03
CA ARG A 113 15.56 3.02 -3.61
C ARG A 113 15.85 4.10 -2.58
N GLU A 114 15.01 4.24 -1.56
CA GLU A 114 15.24 5.16 -0.44
C GLU A 114 16.53 4.81 0.32
N LEU A 115 16.78 3.53 0.56
CA LEU A 115 18.02 3.07 1.19
C LEU A 115 19.25 3.36 0.33
N GLU A 116 19.19 3.06 -0.98
CA GLU A 116 20.27 3.40 -1.91
C GLU A 116 20.58 4.91 -1.92
N GLN A 117 19.53 5.74 -1.99
CA GLN A 117 19.67 7.20 -1.95
C GLN A 117 20.31 7.68 -0.64
N LYS A 118 19.90 7.11 0.50
CA LYS A 118 20.48 7.42 1.80
C LYS A 118 21.97 7.10 1.84
N ILE A 119 22.38 5.96 1.27
CA ILE A 119 23.79 5.57 1.15
C ILE A 119 24.56 6.56 0.26
N MET A 120 24.03 6.89 -0.93
CA MET A 120 24.66 7.82 -1.86
C MET A 120 24.85 9.22 -1.25
N ASN A 121 23.87 9.71 -0.47
CA ASN A 121 23.97 11.00 0.19
C ASN A 121 25.08 11.03 1.25
N ILE A 122 25.35 9.91 1.92
CA ILE A 122 26.35 9.79 2.99
C ILE A 122 27.76 9.56 2.40
N MET A 123 27.87 8.95 1.21
CA MET A 123 29.14 8.66 0.52
C MET A 123 30.12 9.85 0.38
N PRO A 124 29.72 11.06 -0.08
CA PRO A 124 30.66 12.18 -0.21
C PRO A 124 31.28 12.62 1.13
N PHE A 125 30.55 12.50 2.24
CA PHE A 125 31.08 12.81 3.58
C PHE A 125 32.12 11.78 4.03
N PHE A 126 31.89 10.49 3.77
CA PHE A 126 32.89 9.46 4.03
C PHE A 126 34.16 9.66 3.19
N ILE A 127 34.01 10.01 1.91
CA ILE A 127 35.15 10.32 1.03
C ILE A 127 35.92 11.53 1.57
N MET A 128 35.22 12.60 1.96
CA MET A 128 35.85 13.78 2.56
C MET A 128 36.63 13.42 3.84
N LEU A 129 36.02 12.62 4.74
CA LEU A 129 36.66 12.17 5.98
C LEU A 129 37.90 11.32 5.69
N TYR A 130 37.80 10.37 4.77
CA TYR A 130 38.91 9.48 4.38
C TYR A 130 40.10 10.27 3.84
N ILE A 131 39.85 11.22 2.93
CA ILE A 131 40.90 12.07 2.35
C ILE A 131 41.51 12.98 3.42
N HIS A 132 40.69 13.54 4.31
CA HIS A 132 41.16 14.41 5.39
C HIS A 132 42.13 13.70 6.34
N LEU A 133 41.84 12.44 6.69
CA LEU A 133 42.69 11.63 7.56
C LEU A 133 43.98 11.18 6.86
N THR A 134 43.91 10.85 5.57
CA THR A 134 45.05 10.28 4.82
C THR A 134 45.99 11.36 4.27
N SER A 135 45.47 12.53 3.89
CA SER A 135 46.25 13.63 3.30
C SER A 135 45.82 14.98 3.87
N PRO A 136 46.29 15.33 5.08
CA PRO A 136 45.99 16.62 5.69
C PRO A 136 46.55 17.74 4.81
N GLY A 137 45.67 18.65 4.38
CA GLY A 137 46.02 19.78 3.50
C GLY A 137 45.58 19.63 2.03
N TYR A 138 45.06 18.48 1.61
CA TYR A 138 44.60 18.25 0.23
C TYR A 138 43.59 19.30 -0.27
N PHE A 139 42.60 19.65 0.57
CA PHE A 139 41.60 20.66 0.22
C PHE A 139 42.09 22.12 0.41
N GLY A 140 43.31 22.34 0.92
CA GLY A 140 43.83 23.67 1.23
C GLY A 140 43.84 24.60 0.02
N GLY A 141 44.32 24.13 -1.14
CA GLY A 141 44.33 24.92 -2.38
C GLY A 141 42.93 25.18 -2.98
N LEU A 142 41.94 24.36 -2.63
CA LEU A 142 40.56 24.51 -3.09
C LEU A 142 39.78 25.53 -2.23
N TYR A 143 40.11 25.66 -0.95
CA TYR A 143 39.44 26.60 -0.03
C TYR A 143 40.12 27.97 0.07
N HIS A 144 41.39 28.13 -0.31
CA HIS A 144 42.13 29.40 -0.21
C HIS A 144 42.06 30.27 -1.48
N CYS A 145 41.63 29.72 -2.62
CA CYS A 145 41.50 30.45 -3.89
C CYS A 145 40.05 30.93 -4.11
N PRO A 146 39.80 32.18 -4.54
CA PRO A 146 38.45 32.69 -4.83
C PRO A 146 37.68 31.84 -5.86
N SER A 147 38.38 31.28 -6.85
CA SER A 147 37.82 30.35 -7.84
C SER A 147 37.38 29.02 -7.24
N GLY A 148 38.12 28.51 -6.25
CA GLY A 148 37.78 27.26 -5.56
C GLY A 148 36.58 27.41 -4.63
N VAL A 149 36.44 28.56 -3.96
CA VAL A 149 35.25 28.89 -3.15
C VAL A 149 34.00 28.96 -4.03
N LEU A 150 34.09 29.58 -5.22
CA LEU A 150 32.97 29.63 -6.17
C LEU A 150 32.55 28.22 -6.63
N LEU A 151 33.52 27.39 -7.00
CA LEU A 151 33.27 26.00 -7.42
C LEU A 151 32.59 25.19 -6.30
N MET A 152 33.09 25.27 -5.07
CA MET A 152 32.51 24.57 -3.93
C MET A 152 31.09 25.05 -3.61
N THR A 153 30.81 26.34 -3.78
CA THR A 153 29.46 26.90 -3.61
C THR A 153 28.48 26.34 -4.64
N ILE A 154 28.89 26.23 -5.91
CA ILE A 154 28.07 25.63 -6.97
C ILE A 154 27.83 24.13 -6.71
N CYS A 155 28.88 23.38 -6.35
CA CYS A 155 28.76 21.96 -6.01
C CYS A 155 27.80 21.74 -4.83
N LEU A 156 27.91 22.57 -3.79
CA LEU A 156 27.00 22.51 -2.64
C LEU A 156 25.56 22.81 -3.03
N PHE A 157 25.34 23.82 -3.87
CA PHE A 157 24.00 24.17 -4.36
C PHE A 157 23.39 23.04 -5.20
N LEU A 158 24.16 22.45 -6.10
CA LEU A 158 23.75 21.29 -6.89
C LEU A 158 23.40 20.10 -5.97
N TYR A 159 24.23 19.80 -4.98
CA TYR A 159 23.96 18.74 -4.00
C TYR A 159 22.65 19.01 -3.24
N LEU A 160 22.43 20.24 -2.78
CA LEU A 160 21.20 20.62 -2.07
C LEU A 160 19.96 20.47 -2.97
N SER A 161 20.05 20.91 -4.23
CA SER A 161 18.96 20.78 -5.20
C SER A 161 18.64 19.31 -5.51
N ALA A 162 19.66 18.46 -5.67
CA ALA A 162 19.50 17.03 -5.90
C ALA A 162 18.86 16.35 -4.69
N TYR A 163 19.29 16.71 -3.47
CA TYR A 163 18.70 16.20 -2.23
C TYR A 163 17.21 16.54 -2.12
N LEU A 164 16.83 17.80 -2.37
CA LEU A 164 15.44 18.25 -2.35
C LEU A 164 14.59 17.55 -3.41
N TRP A 165 15.12 17.39 -4.63
CA TRP A 165 14.41 16.72 -5.71
C TRP A 165 14.16 15.24 -5.39
N SER A 166 15.17 14.59 -4.83
CA SER A 166 15.08 13.19 -4.45
C SER A 166 14.11 12.97 -3.27
N ALA A 167 14.08 13.88 -2.30
CA ALA A 167 13.08 13.88 -1.23
C ALA A 167 11.64 14.05 -1.76
N ARG A 168 11.44 14.86 -2.82
CA ARG A 168 10.13 15.02 -3.47
C ARG A 168 9.68 13.76 -4.20
N ILE A 169 10.57 13.07 -4.90
CA ILE A 169 10.24 11.84 -5.63
C ILE A 169 9.83 10.74 -4.64
N VAL A 170 10.54 10.63 -3.52
CA VAL A 170 10.22 9.68 -2.45
C VAL A 170 8.90 10.03 -1.75
N SER A 171 8.62 11.32 -1.54
CA SER A 171 7.35 11.78 -0.99
C SER A 171 6.15 11.59 -1.92
N ILE A 172 6.36 11.25 -3.20
CA ILE A 172 5.30 10.86 -4.14
C ILE A 172 4.97 9.38 -3.92
N LYS A 173 4.38 9.10 -2.75
CA LYS A 173 3.62 7.90 -2.36
C LYS A 173 3.04 8.25 -0.98
N VAL A 174 1.79 8.69 -0.84
CA VAL A 174 0.50 8.15 -1.30
C VAL A 174 -0.36 9.26 -1.87
#